data_AF-A0A455UD81-F1
#
_entry.id   AF-A0A455UD81-F1
#
_cell.length_a   1.000
_cell.length_b   1.000
_cell.length_c   1.000
_cell.angle_alpha   90.00
_cell.angle_beta   90.00
_cell.angle_gamma   90.00
#
_symmetry.space_group_name_H-M   'P 1'
#
loop_
_entity.id
_entity.type
_entity.pdbx_description
1 polymer ?
#
loop_
_entity_poly.entity_id
_entity_poly.type
_entity_poly.pdbx_seq_one_letter_code
_entity_poly.pdbx_strand_id
1 'polypeptide(L)'
;MEMMLKAKRPVFYTGGGVVTGKASEGLTDLVKQLGYPITTTLMGIGAYPQSDRQCLGWLGMHGSYESNMAMHHADLIIAIGARFDDRVTNNTSKFCPTAKIIHVDVDPSSISKTVRADVPIVGPASSVINEMISLVQGHTIAHPEALAEWWRKLTAGAPIVKASFTSLPSRVNCLSLKKWSKRFAV
;
A
#
# COMPACT_ATOMS: atom_id res chain seq x y z
N MET A 1 -8.39 2.81 -10.44
CA MET A 1 -7.76 4.15 -10.31
C MET A 1 -8.39 5.00 -9.21
N GLU A 2 -9.67 5.41 -9.31
CA GLU A 2 -10.25 6.37 -8.35
C GLU A 2 -10.12 5.96 -6.89
N MET A 3 -10.35 4.67 -6.58
CA MET A 3 -10.22 4.14 -5.22
C MET A 3 -8.81 4.34 -4.66
N MET A 4 -7.78 4.10 -5.48
CA MET A 4 -6.38 4.29 -5.08
C MET A 4 -6.13 5.76 -4.74
N LEU A 5 -6.51 6.69 -5.63
CA LEU A 5 -6.24 8.11 -5.43
C LEU A 5 -7.04 8.75 -4.28
N LYS A 6 -8.24 8.24 -3.98
CA LYS A 6 -9.14 8.74 -2.91
C LYS A 6 -8.90 8.08 -1.54
N ALA A 7 -8.09 7.03 -1.46
CA ALA A 7 -7.83 6.35 -0.20
C ALA A 7 -7.05 7.23 0.78
N LYS A 8 -7.41 7.16 2.07
CA LYS A 8 -6.75 7.90 3.15
C LYS A 8 -5.74 7.04 3.91
N ARG A 9 -5.99 5.73 3.99
CA ARG A 9 -5.14 4.74 4.67
C ARG A 9 -4.92 3.51 3.76
N PRO A 10 -4.36 3.71 2.55
CA PRO A 10 -4.10 2.60 1.63
C PRO A 10 -2.94 1.73 2.12
N VAL A 11 -2.98 0.45 1.79
CA VAL A 11 -1.89 -0.51 2.01
C VAL A 11 -1.77 -1.43 0.78
N PHE A 12 -0.54 -1.58 0.26
CA PHE A 12 -0.24 -2.64 -0.69
C PHE A 12 -0.02 -3.96 0.04
N TYR A 13 -0.65 -5.02 -0.46
CA TYR A 13 -0.50 -6.36 0.04
C TYR A 13 -0.03 -7.28 -1.09
N THR A 14 1.19 -7.77 -1.02
CA THR A 14 1.80 -8.49 -2.16
C THR A 14 2.23 -9.89 -1.80
N GLY A 15 2.05 -10.83 -2.74
CA GLY A 15 2.38 -12.23 -2.55
C GLY A 15 3.31 -12.79 -3.62
N GLY A 16 3.48 -14.13 -3.60
CA GLY A 16 4.39 -14.83 -4.51
C GLY A 16 4.03 -14.69 -5.99
N GLY A 17 2.79 -14.30 -6.33
CA GLY A 17 2.39 -13.99 -7.70
C GLY A 17 3.18 -12.83 -8.32
N VAL A 18 3.66 -11.87 -7.51
CA VAL A 18 4.51 -10.78 -8.01
C VAL A 18 5.90 -11.30 -8.37
N VAL A 19 6.48 -12.14 -7.50
CA VAL A 19 7.82 -12.72 -7.70
C VAL A 19 7.82 -13.63 -8.92
N THR A 20 6.88 -14.56 -8.98
CA THR A 20 6.72 -15.51 -10.11
C THR A 20 6.36 -14.79 -11.41
N GLY A 21 5.57 -13.72 -11.34
CA GLY A 21 5.24 -12.85 -12.47
C GLY A 21 6.34 -11.87 -12.89
N LYS A 22 7.51 -11.90 -12.24
CA LYS A 22 8.65 -10.99 -12.49
C LYS A 22 8.25 -9.51 -12.48
N ALA A 23 7.37 -9.13 -11.57
CA ALA A 23 6.76 -7.80 -11.52
C ALA A 23 7.34 -6.90 -10.41
N SER A 24 8.44 -7.31 -9.76
CA SER A 24 9.03 -6.59 -8.62
C SER A 24 9.47 -5.16 -8.94
N GLU A 25 10.03 -4.92 -10.13
CA GLU A 25 10.49 -3.59 -10.56
C GLU A 25 9.31 -2.63 -10.73
N GLY A 26 8.32 -3.01 -11.55
CA GLY A 26 7.10 -2.21 -11.71
C GLY A 26 6.34 -2.02 -10.41
N LEU A 27 6.28 -3.03 -9.53
CA LEU A 27 5.70 -2.87 -8.20
C LEU A 27 6.45 -1.80 -7.41
N THR A 28 7.79 -1.81 -7.48
CA THR A 28 8.61 -0.83 -6.77
C THR A 28 8.33 0.58 -7.25
N ASP A 29 8.22 0.78 -8.57
CA ASP A 29 7.90 2.07 -9.17
C ASP A 29 6.51 2.56 -8.75
N LEU A 30 5.50 1.70 -8.87
CA LEU A 30 4.12 2.02 -8.48
C LEU A 30 4.01 2.42 -7.00
N VAL A 31 4.62 1.62 -6.12
CA VAL A 31 4.59 1.87 -4.66
C VAL A 31 5.30 3.17 -4.33
N LYS A 32 6.48 3.42 -4.92
CA LYS A 32 7.24 4.67 -4.68
C LYS A 32 6.51 5.90 -5.22
N GLN A 33 5.88 5.78 -6.39
CA GLN A 33 5.12 6.85 -7.00
C GLN A 33 3.92 7.27 -6.13
N LEU A 34 3.22 6.30 -5.53
CA LEU A 34 2.06 6.57 -4.68
C LEU A 34 2.42 6.91 -3.23
N GLY A 35 3.58 6.51 -2.75
CA GLY A 35 4.02 6.75 -1.37
C GLY A 35 3.24 5.96 -0.32
N TYR A 36 2.56 4.87 -0.74
CA TYR A 36 1.75 4.04 0.16
C TYR A 36 2.61 2.98 0.88
N PRO A 37 2.25 2.59 2.11
CA PRO A 37 2.90 1.46 2.77
C PRO A 37 2.65 0.15 2.02
N ILE A 38 3.62 -0.75 2.09
CA ILE A 38 3.55 -2.09 1.52
C ILE A 38 3.88 -3.14 2.57
N THR A 39 3.11 -4.23 2.56
CA THR A 39 3.38 -5.45 3.31
C THR A 39 3.36 -6.65 2.39
N THR A 40 4.12 -7.69 2.76
CA THR A 40 4.31 -8.89 1.95
C THR A 40 3.76 -10.13 2.66
N THR A 41 3.32 -11.13 1.91
CA THR A 41 3.25 -12.49 2.46
C THR A 41 4.65 -13.08 2.57
N LEU A 42 4.80 -14.16 3.32
CA LEU A 42 6.03 -14.94 3.34
C LEU A 42 6.49 -15.35 1.93
N MET A 43 5.55 -15.70 1.04
CA MET A 43 5.83 -16.05 -0.36
C MET A 43 6.12 -14.84 -1.25
N GLY A 44 5.75 -13.64 -0.80
CA GLY A 44 6.06 -12.38 -1.49
C GLY A 44 7.40 -11.78 -1.08
N ILE A 45 8.18 -12.43 -0.21
CA ILE A 45 9.53 -11.95 0.12
C ILE A 45 10.38 -11.93 -1.15
N GLY A 46 10.96 -10.76 -1.46
CA GLY A 46 11.66 -10.49 -2.71
C GLY A 46 10.83 -9.77 -3.78
N ALA A 47 9.52 -9.57 -3.56
CA ALA A 47 8.68 -8.74 -4.43
C ALA A 47 9.02 -7.24 -4.32
N TYR A 48 9.42 -6.78 -3.14
CA TYR A 48 9.76 -5.39 -2.85
C TYR A 48 10.97 -5.31 -1.90
N PRO A 49 11.86 -4.30 -2.03
CA PRO A 49 13.03 -4.19 -1.16
C PRO A 49 12.65 -4.00 0.32
N GLN A 50 13.01 -4.96 1.18
CA GLN A 50 12.68 -4.89 2.62
C GLN A 50 13.45 -3.80 3.40
N SER A 51 14.50 -3.25 2.81
CA SER A 51 15.24 -2.11 3.37
C SER A 51 14.55 -0.77 3.12
N ASP A 52 13.59 -0.71 2.20
CA ASP A 52 12.89 0.53 1.87
C ASP A 52 11.95 0.95 3.00
N ARG A 53 11.84 2.26 3.21
CA ARG A 53 11.01 2.86 4.27
C ARG A 53 9.51 2.53 4.12
N GLN A 54 9.05 2.26 2.90
CA GLN A 54 7.65 1.95 2.66
C GLN A 54 7.28 0.51 3.04
N CYS A 55 8.29 -0.35 3.23
CA CYS A 55 8.09 -1.75 3.60
C CYS A 55 7.85 -1.89 5.09
N LEU A 56 6.66 -2.37 5.46
CA LEU A 56 6.29 -2.66 6.84
C LEU A 56 6.76 -4.04 7.31
N GLY A 57 7.36 -4.84 6.42
CA GLY A 57 7.70 -6.24 6.67
C GLY A 57 6.65 -7.21 6.15
N TRP A 58 6.63 -8.43 6.69
CA TRP A 58 5.65 -9.45 6.33
C TRP A 58 4.49 -9.46 7.32
N LEU A 59 3.28 -9.79 6.85
CA LEU A 59 2.10 -9.96 7.70
C LEU A 59 1.83 -11.42 8.06
N GLY A 60 1.00 -11.62 9.08
CA GLY A 60 0.47 -12.91 9.49
C GLY A 60 0.70 -13.19 10.97
N MET A 61 0.48 -14.44 11.39
CA MET A 61 0.63 -14.87 12.80
C MET A 61 2.01 -14.60 13.41
N HIS A 62 3.06 -14.58 12.59
CA HIS A 62 4.43 -14.23 12.98
C HIS A 62 4.94 -12.99 12.20
N GLY A 63 4.00 -12.17 11.73
CA GLY A 63 4.28 -10.92 11.03
C GLY A 63 4.71 -9.79 11.93
N SER A 64 5.15 -8.70 11.30
CA SER A 64 5.43 -7.47 12.03
C SER A 64 4.13 -6.89 12.58
N TYR A 65 4.23 -6.26 13.75
CA TYR A 65 3.10 -5.59 14.38
C TYR A 65 2.56 -4.48 13.48
N GLU A 66 3.46 -3.74 12.84
CA GLU A 66 3.16 -2.65 11.92
C GLU A 66 2.37 -3.14 10.69
N SER A 67 2.76 -4.28 10.10
CA SER A 67 2.02 -4.86 8.97
C SER A 67 0.60 -5.26 9.37
N ASN A 68 0.44 -5.92 10.51
CA ASN A 68 -0.86 -6.37 10.99
C ASN A 68 -1.77 -5.19 11.36
N MET A 69 -1.21 -4.16 12.02
CA MET A 69 -1.94 -2.92 12.34
C MET A 69 -2.33 -2.13 11.09
N ALA A 70 -1.44 -2.05 10.10
CA ALA A 70 -1.72 -1.39 8.84
C ALA A 70 -2.91 -2.04 8.14
N MET A 71 -2.90 -3.37 8.03
CA MET A 71 -3.97 -4.12 7.38
C MET A 71 -5.30 -3.99 8.12
N HIS A 72 -5.28 -4.09 9.46
CA HIS A 72 -6.49 -3.96 10.25
C HIS A 72 -7.18 -2.59 10.12
N HIS A 73 -6.41 -1.50 10.05
CA HIS A 73 -6.95 -0.13 10.00
C HIS A 73 -6.98 0.49 8.59
N ALA A 74 -6.58 -0.26 7.56
CA ALA A 74 -6.64 0.18 6.18
C ALA A 74 -8.08 0.53 5.76
N ASP A 75 -8.22 1.52 4.90
CA ASP A 75 -9.47 1.80 4.17
C ASP A 75 -9.44 1.28 2.73
N LEU A 76 -8.25 0.98 2.21
CA LEU A 76 -8.03 0.33 0.92
C LEU A 76 -6.88 -0.66 1.01
N ILE A 77 -7.10 -1.87 0.52
CA ILE A 77 -6.09 -2.90 0.36
C ILE A 77 -5.93 -3.19 -1.13
N ILE A 78 -4.70 -3.06 -1.60
CA ILE A 78 -4.33 -3.36 -2.98
C ILE A 78 -3.57 -4.68 -2.96
N ALA A 79 -4.32 -5.78 -3.08
CA ALA A 79 -3.79 -7.14 -3.05
C ALA A 79 -3.31 -7.54 -4.44
N ILE A 80 -2.01 -7.76 -4.63
CA ILE A 80 -1.42 -8.14 -5.93
C ILE A 80 -0.66 -9.46 -5.81
N GLY A 81 -1.12 -10.45 -6.57
CA GLY A 81 -0.49 -11.78 -6.61
C GLY A 81 -0.45 -12.45 -5.23
N ALA A 82 -1.41 -12.12 -4.38
CA ALA A 82 -1.53 -12.60 -3.02
C ALA A 82 -2.85 -13.34 -2.84
N ARG A 83 -2.78 -14.46 -2.11
CA ARG A 83 -3.95 -15.17 -1.63
C ARG A 83 -4.14 -14.84 -0.15
N PHE A 84 -5.39 -14.59 0.24
CA PHE A 84 -5.77 -14.42 1.63
C PHE A 84 -5.82 -15.81 2.31
N ASP A 85 -4.64 -16.33 2.65
CA ASP A 85 -4.46 -17.61 3.34
C ASP A 85 -4.90 -17.53 4.82
N ASP A 86 -5.29 -18.67 5.40
CA ASP A 86 -5.75 -18.74 6.79
C ASP A 86 -4.68 -18.29 7.79
N ARG A 87 -3.40 -18.52 7.48
CA ARG A 87 -2.25 -18.07 8.30
C ARG A 87 -2.05 -16.56 8.32
N VAL A 88 -2.67 -15.87 7.37
CA VAL A 88 -2.66 -14.41 7.27
C VAL A 88 -3.91 -13.85 7.92
N THR A 89 -5.08 -14.38 7.57
CA THR A 89 -6.35 -13.78 7.97
C THR A 89 -6.75 -14.12 9.40
N ASN A 90 -6.39 -15.31 9.88
CA ASN A 90 -6.83 -15.92 11.14
C ASN A 90 -8.37 -15.96 11.29
N ASN A 91 -9.00 -14.82 11.57
CA ASN A 91 -10.45 -14.65 11.51
C ASN A 91 -10.83 -13.66 10.39
N THR A 92 -11.39 -14.19 9.30
CA THR A 92 -11.79 -13.41 8.12
C THR A 92 -12.79 -12.31 8.42
N SER A 93 -13.70 -12.50 9.38
CA SER A 93 -14.69 -11.47 9.77
C SER A 93 -14.06 -10.25 10.44
N LYS A 94 -12.87 -10.40 11.02
CA LYS A 94 -12.10 -9.33 11.67
C LYS A 94 -10.94 -8.84 10.81
N PHE A 95 -10.72 -9.46 9.66
CA PHE A 95 -9.62 -9.12 8.79
C PHE A 95 -10.00 -7.92 7.94
N CYS A 96 -9.41 -6.76 8.27
CA CYS A 96 -9.56 -5.51 7.53
C CYS A 96 -11.03 -5.02 7.46
N PRO A 97 -11.70 -4.81 8.61
CA PRO A 97 -13.16 -4.65 8.72
C PRO A 97 -13.73 -3.46 7.94
N THR A 98 -12.93 -2.44 7.66
CA THR A 98 -13.36 -1.22 6.95
C THR A 98 -12.75 -1.07 5.57
N ALA A 99 -11.89 -2.00 5.16
CA ALA A 99 -11.12 -1.85 3.94
C ALA A 99 -11.94 -2.24 2.72
N LYS A 100 -11.84 -1.42 1.67
CA LYS A 100 -12.17 -1.89 0.32
C LYS A 100 -11.00 -2.68 -0.23
N ILE A 101 -11.26 -3.72 -1.01
CA ILE A 101 -10.23 -4.66 -1.47
C ILE A 101 -10.21 -4.69 -2.99
N ILE A 102 -9.07 -4.29 -3.55
CA ILE A 102 -8.70 -4.56 -4.94
C ILE A 102 -7.89 -5.85 -4.92
N HIS A 103 -8.36 -6.89 -5.61
CA HIS A 103 -7.70 -8.20 -5.63
C HIS A 103 -7.29 -8.57 -7.05
N VAL A 104 -5.98 -8.57 -7.27
CA VAL A 104 -5.34 -8.97 -8.52
C VAL A 104 -4.75 -10.36 -8.36
N ASP A 105 -5.23 -11.31 -9.16
CA ASP A 105 -4.66 -12.65 -9.27
C ASP A 105 -4.75 -13.16 -10.71
N VAL A 106 -3.81 -14.00 -11.12
CA VAL A 106 -3.85 -14.65 -12.44
C VAL A 106 -4.88 -15.78 -12.47
N ASP A 107 -5.14 -16.38 -11.32
CA ASP A 107 -6.08 -17.47 -11.15
C ASP A 107 -7.44 -16.94 -10.65
N PRO A 108 -8.50 -16.99 -11.48
CA PRO A 108 -9.81 -16.47 -11.11
C PRO A 108 -10.42 -17.23 -9.92
N SER A 109 -10.04 -18.49 -9.69
CA SER A 109 -10.56 -19.30 -8.56
C SER A 109 -10.01 -18.86 -7.21
N SER A 110 -8.91 -18.10 -7.21
CA SER A 110 -8.31 -17.53 -6.00
C SER A 110 -8.99 -16.22 -5.56
N ILE A 111 -9.67 -15.53 -6.48
CA ILE A 111 -10.31 -14.25 -6.21
C ILE A 111 -11.62 -14.47 -5.43
N SER A 112 -11.83 -13.69 -4.37
CA SER A 112 -13.01 -13.78 -3.49
C SER A 112 -13.24 -15.15 -2.82
N LYS A 113 -12.25 -16.05 -2.83
CA LYS A 113 -12.35 -17.36 -2.18
C LYS A 113 -12.42 -17.27 -0.65
N THR A 114 -11.53 -16.47 -0.05
CA THR A 114 -11.44 -16.31 1.41
C THR A 114 -12.00 -14.97 1.89
N VAL A 115 -11.67 -13.89 1.16
CA VAL A 115 -12.08 -12.52 1.47
C VAL A 115 -12.68 -11.94 0.21
N ARG A 116 -13.92 -11.41 0.31
CA ARG A 116 -14.62 -10.83 -0.83
C ARG A 116 -13.87 -9.61 -1.35
N ALA A 117 -13.55 -9.61 -2.64
CA ALA A 117 -12.97 -8.45 -3.31
C ALA A 117 -14.07 -7.47 -3.74
N ASP A 118 -13.85 -6.18 -3.53
CA ASP A 118 -14.72 -5.12 -4.10
C ASP A 118 -14.40 -4.91 -5.58
N VAL A 119 -13.12 -5.03 -5.95
CA VAL A 119 -12.64 -4.91 -7.33
C VAL A 119 -11.79 -6.14 -7.67
N PRO A 120 -12.39 -7.17 -8.26
CA PRO A 120 -11.65 -8.34 -8.75
C PRO A 120 -10.98 -8.02 -10.09
N ILE A 121 -9.69 -8.31 -10.23
CA ILE A 121 -8.94 -8.15 -11.48
C ILE A 121 -8.23 -9.47 -11.77
N VAL A 122 -8.59 -10.09 -12.90
CA VAL A 122 -7.97 -11.34 -13.36
C VAL A 122 -6.88 -11.01 -14.36
N GLY A 123 -5.63 -11.32 -14.04
CA GLY A 123 -4.53 -11.13 -14.98
C GLY A 123 -3.14 -11.26 -14.37
N PRO A 124 -2.09 -11.32 -15.21
CA PRO A 124 -0.70 -11.33 -14.75
C PRO A 124 -0.36 -10.06 -13.97
N ALA A 125 0.34 -10.21 -12.85
CA ALA A 125 0.71 -9.09 -11.98
C ALA A 125 1.47 -7.98 -12.73
N SER A 126 2.40 -8.35 -13.62
CA SER A 126 3.19 -7.39 -14.41
C SER A 126 2.32 -6.51 -15.31
N SER A 127 1.40 -7.12 -16.06
CA SER A 127 0.47 -6.41 -16.93
C SER A 127 -0.42 -5.44 -16.15
N VAL A 128 -1.00 -5.92 -15.05
CA VAL A 128 -1.91 -5.11 -14.23
C VAL A 128 -1.17 -3.96 -13.53
N ILE A 129 0.04 -4.19 -13.03
CA ILE A 129 0.87 -3.14 -12.44
C ILE A 129 1.20 -2.05 -13.47
N ASN A 130 1.60 -2.42 -14.69
CA ASN A 130 1.91 -1.45 -15.74
C ASN A 130 0.69 -0.59 -16.12
N GLU A 131 -0.49 -1.20 -16.15
CA GLU A 131 -1.74 -0.48 -16.36
C GLU A 131 -2.04 0.46 -15.18
N MET A 132 -1.87 -0.01 -13.93
CA MET A 132 -2.02 0.82 -12.74
C MET A 132 -1.09 2.03 -12.77
N ILE A 133 0.19 1.86 -13.12
CA ILE A 133 1.16 2.95 -13.27
C ILE A 133 0.67 3.96 -14.30
N SER A 134 0.26 3.50 -15.47
CA SER A 134 -0.24 4.35 -16.57
C SER A 134 -1.45 5.17 -16.13
N LEU A 135 -2.35 4.56 -15.35
CA LEU A 135 -3.54 5.24 -14.84
C LEU A 135 -3.23 6.29 -13.77
N VAL A 136 -2.24 6.05 -12.90
CA VAL A 136 -1.89 7.00 -11.83
C VAL A 136 -0.87 8.06 -12.29
N GLN A 137 -0.24 7.87 -13.44
CA GLN A 137 0.70 8.83 -14.01
C GLN A 137 0.01 10.18 -14.26
N GLY A 138 0.67 11.27 -13.87
CA GLY A 138 0.14 12.64 -14.00
C GLY A 138 -0.96 13.01 -12.99
N HIS A 139 -1.37 12.09 -12.12
CA HIS A 139 -2.38 12.33 -11.10
C HIS A 139 -1.76 12.50 -9.72
N THR A 140 -2.44 13.26 -8.86
CA THR A 140 -2.04 13.46 -7.46
C THR A 140 -3.02 12.74 -6.55
N ILE A 141 -2.52 12.23 -5.43
CA ILE A 141 -3.35 11.67 -4.35
C ILE A 141 -4.32 12.74 -3.82
N ALA A 142 -5.58 12.36 -3.57
CA ALA A 142 -6.62 13.31 -3.19
C ALA A 142 -6.48 13.82 -1.75
N HIS A 143 -5.84 13.02 -0.87
CA HIS A 143 -5.72 13.30 0.57
C HIS A 143 -4.28 13.11 1.08
N PRO A 144 -3.31 13.94 0.64
CA PRO A 144 -1.92 13.84 1.06
C PRO A 144 -1.74 14.01 2.58
N GLU A 145 -2.54 14.86 3.22
CA GLU A 145 -2.55 15.08 4.66
C GLU A 145 -2.98 13.83 5.45
N ALA A 146 -3.97 13.10 4.94
CA ALA A 146 -4.43 11.87 5.57
C ALA A 146 -3.39 10.76 5.43
N LEU A 147 -2.72 10.68 4.28
CA LEU A 147 -1.60 9.75 4.08
C LEU A 147 -0.42 10.05 5.01
N ALA A 148 -0.10 11.33 5.23
CA ALA A 148 0.95 11.72 6.18
C ALA A 148 0.59 11.35 7.63
N GLU A 149 -0.67 11.56 8.03
CA GLU A 149 -1.17 11.11 9.33
C GLU A 149 -1.15 9.58 9.45
N TRP A 150 -1.46 8.87 8.36
CA TRP A 150 -1.41 7.42 8.29
C TRP A 150 0.01 6.91 8.54
N TRP A 151 1.00 7.46 7.85
CA TRP A 151 2.41 7.16 8.11
C TRP A 151 2.80 7.42 9.57
N ARG A 152 2.40 8.56 10.14
CA ARG A 152 2.66 8.87 11.56
C ARG A 152 2.12 7.80 12.49
N LYS A 153 0.92 7.26 12.23
CA LYS A 153 0.32 6.20 13.04
C LYS A 153 1.11 4.89 12.93
N LEU A 154 1.53 4.53 11.72
CA LEU A 154 2.31 3.31 11.48
C LEU A 154 3.71 3.37 12.11
N THR A 155 4.35 4.53 12.09
CA THR A 155 5.71 4.71 12.64
C THR A 155 5.72 4.97 14.15
N ALA A 156 4.60 5.37 14.77
CA ALA A 156 4.54 5.70 16.20
C ALA A 156 4.76 4.49 17.14
N GLY A 157 4.60 3.26 16.64
CA GLY A 157 4.82 2.02 17.40
C GLY A 157 6.19 1.36 17.19
N ALA A 158 6.99 1.83 16.24
CA ALA A 158 8.27 1.22 15.90
C ALA A 158 9.39 1.81 16.79
N PRO A 159 10.26 1.00 17.41
CA PRO A 159 11.51 1.53 17.96
C PRO A 159 12.29 2.19 16.81
N ILE A 160 12.80 3.39 17.06
CA ILE A 160 13.47 4.28 16.11
C ILE A 160 14.74 3.60 15.58
N VAL A 161 14.60 2.72 14.59
CA VAL A 161 15.72 2.18 13.81
C VAL A 161 15.25 2.04 12.36
N LYS A 162 15.27 3.15 11.63
CA LYS A 162 15.70 3.23 10.22
C LYS A 162 15.63 4.68 9.74
N ALA A 163 16.84 5.26 9.60
CA ALA A 163 17.23 6.38 8.76
C ALA A 163 16.54 7.75 8.94
N SER A 164 17.36 8.70 9.38
CA SER A 164 17.35 10.15 9.19
C SER A 164 16.21 10.72 8.36
N PHE A 165 15.38 11.52 9.00
CA PHE A 165 14.33 12.32 8.37
C PHE A 165 14.96 13.48 7.58
N THR A 166 15.16 13.31 6.28
CA THR A 166 15.41 14.43 5.35
C THR A 166 14.49 14.34 4.14
N SER A 167 13.52 15.27 4.13
CA SER A 167 12.70 15.71 2.99
C SER A 167 11.87 14.65 2.23
N LEU A 168 10.53 14.81 2.32
CA LEU A 168 9.61 14.43 1.24
C LEU A 168 10.11 14.99 -0.10
N PRO A 169 9.97 14.26 -1.23
CA PRO A 169 10.33 14.79 -2.53
C PRO A 169 9.51 16.05 -2.82
N SER A 170 10.22 17.16 -2.93
CA SER A 170 9.74 18.52 -3.19
C SER A 170 9.27 18.71 -4.63
N ARG A 171 8.23 17.95 -5.04
CA ARG A 171 7.45 18.25 -6.25
C ARG A 171 5.95 18.36 -5.93
N VAL A 172 5.64 19.14 -4.90
CA VAL A 172 4.38 19.88 -4.84
C VAL A 172 4.74 21.30 -5.25
N ASN A 173 4.20 21.74 -6.38
CA ASN A 173 4.49 23.05 -6.96
C ASN A 173 4.10 24.15 -5.97
N CYS A 174 5.09 24.73 -5.30
CA CYS A 174 4.95 25.68 -4.21
C CYS A 174 4.69 27.11 -4.73
N LEU A 175 3.62 27.27 -5.50
CA LEU A 175 3.21 28.57 -6.05
C LEU A 175 1.89 29.10 -5.47
N SER A 176 1.13 28.34 -4.67
CA SER A 176 -0.11 28.84 -4.05
C SER A 176 -0.03 29.15 -2.55
N LEU A 177 1.09 28.86 -1.87
CA LEU A 177 1.22 29.04 -0.41
C LEU A 177 1.78 30.41 0.03
N LYS A 178 2.19 31.29 -0.90
CA LYS A 178 2.70 32.64 -0.56
C LYS A 178 1.63 33.65 -0.12
N LYS A 179 0.35 33.29 -0.05
CA LYS A 179 -0.73 34.21 0.37
C LYS A 179 -1.16 34.08 1.83
N TRP A 180 -0.63 33.13 2.60
CA TRP A 180 -1.14 32.81 3.95
C TRP A 180 -0.23 33.18 5.14
N SER A 181 0.93 33.82 4.91
CA SER A 181 1.91 34.12 5.97
C SER A 181 1.97 35.59 6.41
N LYS A 182 0.89 36.37 6.30
CA LYS A 182 0.87 37.81 6.67
C LYS A 182 -0.23 38.22 7.66
N ARG A 183 -0.78 37.31 8.48
CA ARG A 183 -1.88 37.66 9.39
C ARG A 183 -1.70 37.45 10.89
N PHE A 184 -0.50 37.09 11.36
CA PHE A 184 -0.22 37.11 12.80
C PHE A 184 1.19 37.65 13.05
N ALA A 185 1.26 38.98 13.10
CA ALA A 185 2.36 39.73 13.68
C ALA A 185 1.81 41.10 14.09
N VAL A 186 1.07 41.15 15.21
CA VAL A 186 1.03 42.23 16.22
C VAL A 186 0.62 41.56 17.52
#